data_AF-A0A5R8WMR0-F1
#
_entry.id   AF-A0A5R8WMR0-F1
#
_cell.length_a   1.000
_cell.length_b   1.000
_cell.length_c   1.000
_cell.angle_alpha   90.00
_cell.angle_beta   90.00
_cell.angle_gamma   90.00
#
_symmetry.space_group_name_H-M   'P 1'
#
loop_
_entity.id
_entity.type
_entity.pdbx_description
1 polymer ?
#
loop_
_entity_poly.entity_id
_entity_poly.type
_entity_poly.pdbx_seq_one_letter_code
_entity_poly.pdbx_strand_id
1 'polypeptide(L)'
;MPAASPTASPAAPDTALVDQLLDFVRRTGLPVREAPVLADSFLPGLRIDNGGLVVDRRRLLYPGDILHEAGHLAVVPAAVRATLGANIADYRTPDEAQGDEIVAQLWSYAAAVALGLSPAVVFHADGYHGHSEWFTSNYQRGQYPGLPLLVWMGLTTADAFPRMTRWLRE
;
A
#
# COMPACT_ATOMS: atom_id res chain seq x y z
N MET A 1 0.02 13.92 41.45
CA MET A 1 -0.47 13.84 40.05
C MET A 1 0.73 13.53 39.17
N PRO A 2 0.75 12.41 38.42
CA PRO A 2 1.85 12.14 37.52
C PRO A 2 1.74 13.08 36.31
N ALA A 3 2.84 13.77 36.00
CA ALA A 3 2.95 14.61 34.82
C ALA A 3 2.84 13.71 33.57
N ALA A 4 1.97 14.10 32.64
CA ALA A 4 1.89 13.47 31.34
C ALA A 4 3.23 13.64 30.61
N SER A 5 3.82 12.52 30.17
CA SER A 5 4.98 12.51 29.29
C SER A 5 4.66 13.26 28.00
N PRO A 6 5.60 14.05 27.45
CA PRO A 6 5.38 14.71 26.17
C PRO A 6 5.32 13.64 25.07
N THR A 7 4.18 13.55 24.39
CA THR A 7 4.05 12.80 23.15
C THR A 7 5.00 13.41 22.13
N ALA A 8 6.03 12.67 21.73
CA ALA A 8 6.91 13.07 20.65
C ALA A 8 6.05 13.31 19.39
N SER A 9 6.19 14.48 18.77
CA SER A 9 5.67 14.66 17.41
C SER A 9 6.33 13.62 16.50
N PRO A 10 5.59 12.98 15.59
CA PRO A 10 6.19 12.06 14.64
C PRO A 10 7.29 12.80 13.87
N ALA A 11 8.46 12.19 13.77
CA ALA A 11 9.55 12.72 12.96
C ALA A 11 9.06 12.90 11.52
N ALA A 12 9.50 13.98 10.86
CA ALA A 12 9.20 14.16 9.44
C ALA A 12 9.62 12.90 8.65
N PRO A 13 8.81 12.44 7.69
CA PRO A 13 9.10 11.21 6.96
C PRO A 13 10.46 11.29 6.27
N ASP A 14 11.20 10.17 6.28
CA ASP A 14 12.47 10.06 5.57
C ASP A 14 12.26 10.34 4.08
N THR A 15 12.74 11.50 3.63
CA THR A 15 12.50 12.00 2.27
C THR A 15 13.08 11.07 1.22
N ALA A 16 14.23 10.43 1.50
CA ALA A 16 14.85 9.50 0.56
C ALA A 16 14.03 8.22 0.39
N LEU A 17 13.46 7.70 1.49
CA LEU A 17 12.53 6.57 1.43
C LEU A 17 11.29 6.94 0.62
N VAL A 18 10.67 8.09 0.89
CA VAL A 18 9.49 8.54 0.16
C VAL A 18 9.78 8.64 -1.35
N ASP A 19 10.91 9.24 -1.75
CA ASP A 19 11.31 9.30 -3.16
C ASP A 19 11.46 7.91 -3.78
N GLN A 20 12.12 6.97 -3.09
CA GLN A 20 12.30 5.60 -3.55
C GLN A 20 10.94 4.89 -3.78
N LEU A 21 9.98 5.08 -2.87
CA LEU A 21 8.64 4.49 -2.97
C LEU A 21 7.84 5.10 -4.13
N LEU A 22 7.82 6.44 -4.25
CA LEU A 22 7.10 7.11 -5.34
C LEU A 22 7.67 6.74 -6.71
N ASP A 23 9.00 6.67 -6.82
CA ASP A 23 9.66 6.28 -8.07
C ASP A 23 9.38 4.83 -8.43
N PHE A 24 9.28 3.93 -7.45
CA PHE A 24 8.82 2.57 -7.70
C PHE A 24 7.40 2.55 -8.27
N VAL A 25 6.45 3.24 -7.62
CA VAL A 25 5.06 3.26 -8.06
C VAL A 25 4.95 3.83 -9.48
N ARG A 26 5.65 4.93 -9.78
CA ARG A 26 5.70 5.50 -11.14
C ARG A 26 6.23 4.50 -12.17
N ARG A 27 7.28 3.74 -11.84
CA ARG A 27 7.86 2.70 -12.73
C ARG A 27 6.91 1.54 -13.02
N THR A 28 5.91 1.29 -12.16
CA THR A 28 4.88 0.27 -12.45
C THR A 28 3.94 0.71 -13.58
N GLY A 29 3.88 2.01 -13.89
CA GLY A 29 2.93 2.61 -14.83
C GLY A 29 1.72 3.27 -14.16
N LEU A 30 1.65 3.27 -12.82
CA LEU A 30 0.62 4.00 -12.09
C LEU A 30 0.87 5.52 -12.13
N PRO A 31 -0.16 6.33 -12.40
CA PRO A 31 -0.06 7.78 -12.26
C PRO A 31 0.15 8.14 -10.78
N VAL A 32 1.15 8.98 -10.52
CA VAL A 32 1.41 9.54 -9.19
C VAL A 32 1.56 11.04 -9.32
N ARG A 33 0.80 11.79 -8.53
CA ARG A 33 0.92 13.25 -8.46
C ARG A 33 1.08 13.71 -7.02
N GLU A 34 1.89 14.74 -6.83
CA GLU A 34 2.05 15.37 -5.52
C GLU A 34 1.13 16.59 -5.44
N ALA A 35 0.27 16.63 -4.42
CA ALA A 35 -0.66 17.74 -4.20
C ALA A 35 -1.18 17.70 -2.76
N PRO A 36 -1.64 18.83 -2.20
CA PRO A 36 -2.29 18.85 -0.90
C PRO A 36 -3.48 17.89 -0.84
N VAL A 37 -3.57 17.12 0.24
CA VAL A 37 -4.72 16.25 0.55
C VAL A 37 -5.50 16.88 1.70
N LEU A 38 -6.84 16.82 1.66
CA LEU A 38 -7.70 17.39 2.70
C LEU A 38 -7.47 16.70 4.06
N ALA A 39 -7.77 17.41 5.15
CA ALA A 39 -7.43 16.94 6.50
C ALA A 39 -8.33 15.80 7.00
N ASP A 40 -9.47 15.60 6.35
CA ASP A 40 -10.49 14.59 6.63
C ASP A 40 -10.38 13.35 5.72
N SER A 41 -9.26 13.18 5.01
CA SER A 41 -9.00 11.96 4.26
C SER A 41 -8.83 10.75 5.19
N PHE A 42 -9.27 9.58 4.71
CA PHE A 42 -9.17 8.31 5.44
C PHE A 42 -7.72 7.99 5.86
N LEU A 43 -6.74 8.26 4.99
CA LEU A 43 -5.31 8.18 5.30
C LEU A 43 -4.66 9.57 5.31
N PRO A 44 -3.82 9.89 6.30
CA PRO A 44 -3.06 11.14 6.32
C PRO A 44 -2.12 11.26 5.12
N GLY A 45 -2.38 12.25 4.26
CA GLY A 45 -1.49 12.62 3.15
C GLY A 45 -1.56 11.72 1.91
N LEU A 46 -2.50 10.77 1.85
CA LEU A 46 -2.72 9.90 0.68
C LEU A 46 -4.18 9.91 0.26
N ARG A 47 -4.41 9.89 -1.05
CA ARG A 47 -5.74 9.71 -1.65
C ARG A 47 -5.61 9.12 -3.04
N ILE A 48 -6.58 8.32 -3.44
CA ILE A 48 -6.71 7.83 -4.80
C ILE A 48 -7.58 8.80 -5.62
N ASP A 49 -7.19 9.09 -6.85
CA ASP A 49 -7.91 10.05 -7.70
C ASP A 49 -7.74 9.69 -9.18
N ASN A 50 -8.84 9.41 -9.87
CA ASN A 50 -8.87 9.03 -11.29
C ASN A 50 -7.89 7.89 -11.63
N GLY A 51 -7.88 6.84 -10.82
CA GLY A 51 -6.99 5.68 -11.01
C GLY A 51 -5.50 5.94 -10.75
N GLY A 52 -5.16 7.07 -10.13
CA GLY A 52 -3.80 7.43 -9.72
C GLY A 52 -3.68 7.72 -8.23
N LEU A 53 -2.44 7.78 -7.74
CA LEU A 53 -2.13 8.11 -6.36
C LEU A 53 -1.81 9.61 -6.21
N VAL A 54 -2.45 10.25 -5.23
CA VAL A 54 -2.18 11.63 -4.82
C VAL A 54 -1.47 11.62 -3.48
N VAL A 55 -0.32 12.30 -3.41
CA VAL A 55 0.54 12.30 -2.23
C VAL A 55 0.80 13.73 -1.73
N ASP A 56 0.47 13.98 -0.47
CA ASP A 56 0.87 15.17 0.28
C ASP A 56 1.99 14.79 1.25
N ARG A 57 3.24 15.02 0.84
CA ARG A 57 4.43 14.73 1.66
C ARG A 57 4.41 15.40 3.04
N ARG A 58 3.71 16.53 3.17
CA ARG A 58 3.67 17.29 4.43
C ARG A 58 2.74 16.65 5.46
N ARG A 59 1.85 15.77 5.00
CA ARG A 59 0.84 15.08 5.82
C ARG A 59 1.03 13.57 5.86
N LEU A 60 1.94 13.03 5.03
CA LEU A 60 2.27 11.62 5.00
C LEU A 60 2.89 11.19 6.33
N LEU A 61 2.18 10.33 7.07
CA LEU A 61 2.59 9.86 8.39
C LEU A 61 3.42 8.58 8.31
N TYR A 62 3.00 7.61 7.49
CA TYR A 62 3.70 6.34 7.30
C TYR A 62 4.06 6.17 5.82
N PRO A 63 5.37 6.22 5.45
CA PRO A 63 5.77 6.13 4.04
C PRO A 63 5.32 4.86 3.34
N GLY A 64 5.27 3.71 4.04
CA GLY A 64 4.86 2.44 3.46
C GLY A 64 3.43 2.40 2.91
N ASP A 65 2.55 3.28 3.41
CA ASP A 65 1.18 3.40 2.92
C ASP A 65 1.13 3.78 1.43
N ILE A 66 2.20 4.40 0.89
CA ILE A 66 2.34 4.63 -0.56
C ILE A 66 2.23 3.31 -1.34
N LEU A 67 2.92 2.26 -0.89
CA LEU A 67 2.89 0.96 -1.58
C LEU A 67 1.57 0.22 -1.32
N HIS A 68 0.98 0.41 -0.14
CA HIS A 68 -0.32 -0.16 0.20
C HIS A 68 -1.42 0.37 -0.73
N GLU A 69 -1.56 1.68 -0.83
CA GLU A 69 -2.54 2.35 -1.70
C GLU A 69 -2.27 2.08 -3.19
N ALA A 70 -1.00 2.04 -3.59
CA ALA A 70 -0.63 1.61 -4.94
C ALA A 70 -1.04 0.16 -5.21
N GLY A 71 -0.96 -0.72 -4.21
CA GLY A 71 -1.43 -2.11 -4.27
C GLY A 71 -2.92 -2.19 -4.57
N HIS A 72 -3.73 -1.39 -3.86
CA HIS A 72 -5.17 -1.28 -4.12
C HIS A 72 -5.49 -0.89 -5.56
N LEU A 73 -4.73 0.03 -6.17
CA LEU A 73 -4.88 0.38 -7.58
C LEU A 73 -4.38 -0.74 -8.51
N ALA A 74 -3.25 -1.35 -8.19
CA ALA A 74 -2.54 -2.29 -9.04
C ALA A 74 -3.33 -3.57 -9.31
N VAL A 75 -4.13 -4.03 -8.35
CA VAL A 75 -4.91 -5.29 -8.45
C VAL A 75 -6.25 -5.13 -9.17
N VAL A 76 -6.59 -3.90 -9.58
CA VAL A 76 -7.80 -3.59 -10.32
C VAL A 76 -7.55 -3.68 -11.81
N PRO A 77 -8.42 -4.36 -12.60
CA PRO A 77 -8.30 -4.40 -14.06
C PRO A 77 -8.17 -3.00 -14.67
N ALA A 78 -7.39 -2.85 -15.72
CA ALA A 78 -7.10 -1.54 -16.32
C ALA A 78 -8.37 -0.80 -16.77
N ALA A 79 -9.36 -1.55 -17.28
CA ALA A 79 -10.65 -1.02 -17.72
C ALA A 79 -11.47 -0.38 -16.58
N VAL A 80 -11.28 -0.84 -15.34
CA VAL A 80 -11.99 -0.34 -14.15
C VAL A 80 -11.14 0.68 -13.39
N ARG A 81 -9.82 0.53 -13.39
CA ARG A 81 -8.90 1.38 -12.62
C ARG A 81 -9.07 2.87 -12.96
N ALA A 82 -9.26 3.21 -14.24
CA ALA A 82 -9.46 4.59 -14.69
C ALA A 82 -10.78 5.23 -14.18
N THR A 83 -11.76 4.42 -13.75
CA THR A 83 -13.04 4.90 -13.24
C THR A 83 -13.05 5.04 -11.72
N LEU A 84 -11.97 4.68 -11.02
CA LEU A 84 -11.88 4.80 -9.57
C LEU A 84 -11.70 6.26 -9.14
N GLY A 85 -12.71 6.77 -8.44
CA GLY A 85 -12.72 8.07 -7.77
C GLY A 85 -12.01 8.08 -6.40
N ALA A 86 -12.40 9.04 -5.55
CA ALA A 86 -11.71 9.35 -4.29
C ALA A 86 -11.70 8.22 -3.23
N ASN A 87 -12.67 7.32 -3.31
CA ASN A 87 -12.83 6.21 -2.37
C ASN A 87 -13.01 4.91 -3.14
N ILE A 88 -12.07 3.99 -3.00
CA ILE A 88 -12.16 2.64 -3.60
C ILE A 88 -13.37 1.88 -3.05
N ALA A 89 -13.79 2.16 -1.81
CA ALA A 89 -14.95 1.52 -1.19
C ALA A 89 -16.29 1.92 -1.83
N ASP A 90 -16.36 3.03 -2.58
CA ASP A 90 -17.60 3.49 -3.22
C ASP A 90 -18.02 2.59 -4.41
N TYR A 91 -17.15 1.69 -4.85
CA TYR A 91 -17.38 0.85 -6.03
C TYR A 91 -17.64 -0.62 -5.70
N ARG A 92 -17.73 -1.01 -4.41
CA ARG A 92 -17.65 -2.43 -4.01
C ARG A 92 -18.55 -2.83 -2.85
N THR A 93 -18.85 -4.12 -2.81
CA THR A 93 -19.48 -4.78 -1.66
C THR A 93 -18.46 -5.01 -0.53
N PRO A 94 -18.91 -5.17 0.73
CA PRO A 94 -18.01 -5.40 1.87
C PRO A 94 -17.09 -6.63 1.75
N ASP A 95 -17.55 -7.68 1.09
CA ASP A 95 -16.77 -8.91 0.89
C ASP A 95 -15.66 -8.70 -0.15
N GLU A 96 -15.92 -7.93 -1.20
CA GLU A 96 -14.92 -7.53 -2.20
C GLU A 96 -13.82 -6.68 -1.55
N ALA A 97 -14.20 -5.78 -0.63
CA ALA A 97 -13.24 -4.95 0.11
C ALA A 97 -12.25 -5.77 0.97
N GLN A 98 -12.67 -6.90 1.54
CA GLN A 98 -11.76 -7.78 2.29
C GLN A 98 -10.77 -8.53 1.38
N GLY A 99 -11.24 -8.99 0.21
CA GLY A 99 -10.38 -9.62 -0.78
C GLY A 99 -9.31 -8.67 -1.32
N ASP A 100 -9.70 -7.42 -1.60
CA ASP A 100 -8.82 -6.36 -2.07
C ASP A 100 -7.72 -6.02 -1.07
N GLU A 101 -8.06 -5.93 0.21
CA GLU A 101 -7.14 -5.65 1.29
C GLU A 101 -6.04 -6.73 1.39
N ILE A 102 -6.42 -8.00 1.26
CA ILE A 102 -5.45 -9.11 1.26
C ILE A 102 -4.49 -9.02 0.07
N VAL A 103 -4.99 -8.74 -1.15
CA VAL A 103 -4.12 -8.66 -2.33
C VAL A 103 -3.29 -7.39 -2.36
N ALA A 104 -3.78 -6.27 -1.80
CA ALA A 104 -3.01 -5.04 -1.62
C ALA A 104 -1.85 -5.24 -0.64
N GLN A 105 -2.07 -5.96 0.46
CA GLN A 105 -1.02 -6.36 1.41
C GLN A 105 0.06 -7.25 0.75
N LEU A 106 -0.35 -8.26 -0.01
CA LEU A 106 0.60 -9.12 -0.73
C LEU A 106 1.40 -8.34 -1.77
N TRP A 107 0.73 -7.46 -2.53
CA TRP A 107 1.37 -6.63 -3.53
C TRP A 107 2.38 -5.66 -2.89
N SER A 108 2.00 -4.99 -1.80
CA SER A 108 2.87 -4.03 -1.11
C SER A 108 4.06 -4.73 -0.44
N TYR A 109 3.86 -5.93 0.10
CA TYR A 109 4.97 -6.78 0.56
C TYR A 109 5.93 -7.12 -0.57
N ALA A 110 5.43 -7.59 -1.72
CA ALA A 110 6.25 -7.91 -2.87
C ALA A 110 7.03 -6.69 -3.37
N ALA A 111 6.40 -5.51 -3.39
CA ALA A 111 7.05 -4.24 -3.73
C ALA A 111 8.16 -3.87 -2.75
N ALA A 112 7.92 -4.00 -1.44
CA ALA A 112 8.93 -3.76 -0.41
C ALA A 112 10.14 -4.69 -0.58
N VAL A 113 9.91 -5.98 -0.82
CA VAL A 113 10.97 -6.96 -1.09
C VAL A 113 11.75 -6.63 -2.36
N ALA A 114 11.07 -6.24 -3.44
CA ALA A 114 11.70 -5.84 -4.70
C ALA A 114 12.59 -4.59 -4.56
N LEU A 115 12.29 -3.72 -3.58
CA LEU A 115 13.08 -2.54 -3.24
C LEU A 115 14.19 -2.83 -2.22
N GLY A 116 14.30 -4.06 -1.72
CA GLY A 116 15.24 -4.42 -0.66
C GLY A 116 14.89 -3.81 0.70
N LEU A 117 13.62 -3.44 0.91
CA LEU A 117 13.13 -2.82 2.14
C LEU A 117 12.64 -3.87 3.14
N SER A 118 12.67 -3.51 4.43
CA SER A 118 12.05 -4.31 5.48
C SER A 118 10.52 -4.36 5.29
N PRO A 119 9.86 -5.52 5.46
CA PRO A 119 8.40 -5.60 5.43
C PRO A 119 7.72 -4.70 6.47
N ALA A 120 8.41 -4.37 7.56
CA ALA A 120 7.91 -3.44 8.57
C ALA A 120 7.66 -2.01 8.04
N VAL A 121 8.18 -1.67 6.85
CA VAL A 121 7.85 -0.41 6.18
C VAL A 121 6.38 -0.38 5.80
N VAL A 122 5.86 -1.45 5.18
CA VAL A 122 4.45 -1.55 4.74
C VAL A 122 3.55 -2.11 5.84
N PHE A 123 4.08 -2.93 6.74
CA PHE A 123 3.41 -3.41 7.96
C PHE A 123 3.91 -2.61 9.17
N HIS A 124 3.65 -1.30 9.20
CA HIS A 124 4.10 -0.42 10.27
C HIS A 124 3.36 -0.72 11.59
N ALA A 125 4.00 -0.44 12.73
CA ALA A 125 3.51 -0.85 14.06
C ALA A 125 2.13 -0.28 14.45
N ASP A 126 1.81 0.92 13.96
CA ASP A 126 0.54 1.59 14.21
C ASP A 126 -0.59 1.16 13.25
N GLY A 127 -0.29 0.30 12.27
CA GLY A 127 -1.23 -0.23 11.30
C GLY A 127 -1.90 -1.53 11.75
N TYR A 128 -2.77 -2.07 10.89
CA TYR A 128 -3.29 -3.45 10.99
C TYR A 128 -3.90 -3.83 12.35
N HIS A 129 -4.49 -2.87 13.07
CA HIS A 129 -5.07 -3.09 14.40
C HIS A 129 -4.12 -3.78 15.39
N GLY A 130 -2.82 -3.53 15.29
CA GLY A 130 -1.79 -4.12 16.17
C GLY A 130 -1.28 -5.50 15.74
N HIS A 131 -1.65 -5.99 14.55
CA HIS A 131 -1.23 -7.30 14.03
C HIS A 131 -0.03 -7.25 13.07
N SER A 132 0.64 -6.10 12.94
CA SER A 132 1.74 -5.89 11.97
C SER A 132 2.90 -6.87 12.10
N GLU A 133 3.28 -7.25 13.33
CA GLU A 133 4.32 -8.25 13.57
C GLU A 133 3.89 -9.64 13.09
N TRP A 134 2.63 -10.01 13.29
CA TRP A 134 2.08 -11.29 12.86
C TRP A 134 2.10 -11.41 11.33
N PHE A 135 1.67 -10.36 10.61
CA PHE A 135 1.74 -10.30 9.14
C PHE A 135 3.17 -10.41 8.63
N THR A 136 4.07 -9.56 9.17
CA THR A 136 5.51 -9.58 8.82
C THR A 136 6.10 -10.97 8.99
N SER A 137 5.84 -11.60 10.13
CA SER A 137 6.40 -12.90 10.50
C SER A 137 5.88 -14.04 9.62
N ASN A 138 4.60 -14.04 9.26
CA ASN A 138 4.02 -15.05 8.37
C ASN A 138 4.59 -14.94 6.96
N TYR A 139 4.64 -13.73 6.42
CA TYR A 139 5.08 -13.51 5.04
C TYR A 139 6.58 -13.84 4.90
N GLN A 140 7.41 -13.47 5.89
CA GLN A 140 8.82 -13.88 5.93
C GLN A 140 9.03 -15.39 6.01
N ARG A 141 8.06 -16.16 6.55
CA ARG A 141 8.08 -17.63 6.58
C ARG A 141 7.50 -18.28 5.32
N GLY A 142 7.18 -17.50 4.29
CA GLY A 142 6.57 -18.02 3.06
C GLY A 142 5.08 -18.31 3.18
N GLN A 143 4.40 -17.80 4.22
CA GLN A 143 2.97 -17.96 4.40
C GLN A 143 2.26 -16.73 3.83
N TYR A 144 1.61 -16.91 2.68
CA TYR A 144 1.02 -15.84 1.89
C TYR A 144 -0.50 -16.03 1.72
N PRO A 145 -1.32 -15.71 2.75
CA PRO A 145 -2.77 -15.73 2.62
C PRO A 145 -3.21 -14.89 1.42
N GLY A 146 -4.00 -15.46 0.51
CA GLY A 146 -4.47 -14.77 -0.69
C GLY A 146 -3.55 -14.86 -1.91
N LEU A 147 -2.38 -15.52 -1.83
CA LEU A 147 -1.49 -15.70 -2.99
C LEU A 147 -2.21 -16.28 -4.24
N PRO A 148 -3.14 -17.26 -4.12
CA PRO A 148 -3.91 -17.73 -5.26
C PRO A 148 -4.65 -16.63 -6.03
N LEU A 149 -5.03 -15.52 -5.38
CA LEU A 149 -5.67 -14.38 -6.04
C LEU A 149 -4.68 -13.62 -6.91
N LEU A 150 -3.46 -13.31 -6.44
CA LEU A 150 -2.43 -12.67 -7.27
C LEU A 150 -2.01 -13.55 -8.45
N VAL A 151 -1.98 -14.87 -8.25
CA VAL A 151 -1.73 -15.84 -9.32
C VAL A 151 -2.88 -15.84 -10.34
N TRP A 152 -4.13 -15.87 -9.88
CA TRP A 152 -5.31 -15.80 -10.75
C TRP A 152 -5.38 -14.48 -11.54
N MET A 153 -4.97 -13.37 -10.93
CA MET A 153 -4.81 -12.07 -11.60
C MET A 153 -3.64 -12.04 -12.58
N GLY A 154 -2.81 -13.09 -12.63
CA GLY A 154 -1.65 -13.21 -13.51
C GLY A 154 -0.53 -12.23 -13.17
N LEU A 155 -0.42 -11.80 -11.91
CA LEU A 155 0.62 -10.87 -11.45
C LEU A 155 1.91 -11.59 -11.02
N THR A 156 1.80 -12.87 -10.65
CA THR A 156 2.91 -13.72 -10.19
C THR A 156 2.56 -15.21 -10.38
N THR A 157 3.46 -16.10 -9.98
CA THR A 157 3.20 -17.55 -9.85
C THR A 157 3.43 -18.00 -8.41
N ALA A 158 2.81 -19.11 -8.01
CA ALA A 158 2.91 -19.62 -6.64
C ALA A 158 4.37 -19.89 -6.21
N ASP A 159 5.19 -20.42 -7.12
CA ASP A 159 6.60 -20.75 -6.85
C ASP A 159 7.55 -19.55 -6.91
N ALA A 160 7.12 -18.44 -7.50
CA ALA A 160 7.95 -17.26 -7.71
C ALA A 160 7.76 -16.17 -6.65
N PHE A 161 6.58 -16.11 -6.03
CA PHE A 161 6.25 -15.05 -5.06
C PHE A 161 7.28 -15.01 -3.92
N PRO A 162 7.78 -13.82 -3.51
CA PRO A 162 7.30 -12.46 -3.80
C PRO A 162 7.75 -11.83 -5.12
N ARG A 163 8.45 -12.54 -6.01
CA ARG A 163 8.79 -12.00 -7.32
C ARG A 163 7.53 -11.86 -8.18
N MET A 164 7.25 -10.64 -8.63
CA MET A 164 6.13 -10.34 -9.52
C MET A 164 6.54 -10.50 -10.98
N THR A 165 5.66 -11.09 -11.80
CA THR A 165 5.81 -11.14 -13.27
C THR A 165 5.47 -9.77 -13.88
N ARG A 166 4.48 -9.10 -13.30
CA ARG A 166 4.09 -7.72 -13.63
C ARG A 166 3.45 -7.07 -12.42
N TRP A 167 3.45 -5.75 -12.41
CA TRP A 167 3.01 -4.97 -11.26
C TRP A 167 1.58 -4.46 -11.38
N LEU A 168 0.99 -4.44 -12.58
CA LEU A 168 -0.39 -4.00 -12.79
C LEU A 168 -1.23 -5.10 -13.42
N ARG A 169 -2.48 -5.19 -12.97
CA ARG A 169 -3.48 -6.06 -13.57
C ARG A 169 -4.00 -5.43 -14.86
N GLU A 170 -4.13 -6.27 -15.87
CA GLU A 170 -4.77 -5.96 -17.16
C GLU A 170 -6.29 -5.94 -17.03
#